data_AF-A0A1I5AXR8-F1
#
_entry.id   AF-A0A1I5AXR8-F1
#
_cell.length_a   1.000
_cell.length_b   1.000
_cell.length_c   1.000
_cell.angle_alpha   90.00
_cell.angle_beta   90.00
_cell.angle_gamma   90.00
#
_symmetry.space_group_name_H-M   'P 1'
#
loop_
_entity.id
_entity.type
_entity.pdbx_description
1 polymer ?
#
loop_
_entity_poly.entity_id
_entity_poly.type
_entity_poly.pdbx_seq_one_letter_code
_entity_poly.pdbx_strand_id
1 'polypeptide(L)' 'MLWRVANSKTGLAMLGRKLTRLAGTACLRIGFEASGGYERKLTILLDRLALAAYLLDPARMRSFARA' A
#
# COMPACT_ATOMS: atom_id res chain seq x y z
N MET A 1 -3.94 14.00 -5.97
CA MET A 1 -4.99 13.53 -5.02
C MET A 1 -4.29 12.77 -3.89
N LEU A 2 -4.42 13.24 -2.65
CA LEU A 2 -3.79 12.61 -1.49
C LEU A 2 -4.85 11.86 -0.66
N TRP A 3 -4.60 10.59 -0.32
CA TRP A 3 -5.45 9.83 0.58
C TRP A 3 -4.77 9.68 1.93
N ARG A 4 -5.54 9.91 3.00
CA ARG A 4 -5.14 9.61 4.36
C ARG A 4 -6.12 8.61 4.93
N VAL A 5 -5.60 7.52 5.49
CA VAL A 5 -6.39 6.42 6.04
C VAL A 5 -5.80 6.04 7.39
N ALA A 6 -6.65 5.83 8.39
CA ALA A 6 -6.20 5.37 9.70
C ALA A 6 -5.56 3.98 9.59
N ASN A 7 -4.48 3.74 10.34
CA ASN A 7 -3.86 2.41 10.45
C ASN A 7 -4.68 1.52 11.42
N SER A 8 -5.91 1.23 11.04
CA SER A 8 -6.85 0.39 11.80
C SER A 8 -7.48 -0.65 10.87
N LYS A 9 -8.16 -1.66 11.43
CA LYS A 9 -8.88 -2.66 10.63
C LYS A 9 -9.88 -2.02 9.68
N THR A 10 -10.67 -1.06 10.17
CA THR A 10 -11.65 -0.32 9.37
C THR A 10 -10.99 0.55 8.31
N GLY A 11 -9.87 1.20 8.66
CA GLY A 11 -9.09 1.98 7.71
C GLY A 11 -8.54 1.12 6.57
N LEU A 12 -7.89 0.00 6.88
CA LEU A 12 -7.40 -0.95 5.87
C LEU A 12 -8.52 -1.47 4.95
N ALA A 13 -9.69 -1.80 5.50
CA ALA A 13 -10.84 -2.20 4.69
C ALA A 13 -11.30 -1.07 3.73
N MET A 14 -11.31 0.18 4.20
CA MET A 14 -11.62 1.34 3.36
C MET A 14 -10.56 1.54 2.26
N LEU A 15 -9.27 1.39 2.59
CA LEU A 15 -8.19 1.48 1.62
C LEU A 15 -8.33 0.40 0.54
N GLY A 16 -8.61 -0.85 0.93
CA GLY A 16 -8.84 -1.95 0.01
C GLY A 16 -9.94 -1.64 -1.01
N ARG A 17 -11.10 -1.15 -0.56
CA ARG A 17 -12.20 -0.75 -1.46
C ARG A 17 -11.77 0.33 -2.47
N LYS A 18 -11.00 1.32 -2.02
CA LYS A 18 -10.51 2.39 -2.91
C LYS A 18 -9.54 1.86 -3.95
N LEU A 19 -8.61 0.98 -3.55
CA LEU A 19 -7.63 0.39 -4.46
C LEU A 19 -8.27 -0.55 -5.47
N THR A 20 -9.21 -1.41 -5.05
CA THR A 20 -9.95 -2.29 -5.98
C THR A 20 -10.75 -1.49 -6.99
N ARG A 21 -11.42 -0.41 -6.56
CA ARG A 21 -12.12 0.49 -7.49
C ARG A 21 -11.16 1.11 -8.51
N LEU A 22 -9.97 1.54 -8.08
CA LEU A 22 -8.96 2.11 -8.98
C LEU A 22 -8.40 1.06 -9.96
N ALA A 23 -8.14 -0.16 -9.46
CA ALA A 23 -7.66 -1.28 -10.28
C ALA A 23 -8.68 -1.70 -11.36
N GLY A 24 -9.98 -1.52 -11.11
CA GLY A 24 -11.02 -1.72 -12.12
C GLY A 24 -10.99 -0.70 -13.28
N THR A 25 -10.25 0.40 -13.13
CA THR A 25 -10.17 1.48 -14.14
C THR A 25 -8.80 1.59 -14.82
N ALA A 26 -7.75 1.01 -14.22
CA ALA A 26 -6.38 1.11 -14.72
C ALA A 26 -5.53 -0.06 -14.23
N CYS A 27 -4.47 -0.38 -14.97
CA CYS A 27 -3.47 -1.35 -14.53
C CYS A 27 -2.68 -0.79 -13.34
N LEU A 28 -3.06 -1.19 -12.13
CA LEU A 28 -2.50 -0.67 -10.88
C LEU A 28 -1.31 -1.51 -10.40
N ARG A 29 -0.17 -0.84 -10.16
CA ARG A 29 1.01 -1.40 -9.46
C ARG A 29 1.27 -0.57 -8.21
N ILE A 30 1.46 -1.24 -7.08
CA ILE A 30 1.54 -0.60 -5.76
C ILE A 30 2.92 -0.83 -5.18
N GLY A 31 3.64 0.25 -4.87
CA GLY A 31 4.85 0.21 -4.06
C GLY A 31 4.55 0.65 -2.62
N PHE A 32 5.07 -0.05 -1.62
CA PHE A 32 4.97 0.35 -0.21
C PHE A 32 6.27 0.05 0.54
N GLU A 33 6.65 0.93 1.48
CA GLU A 33 7.85 0.78 2.30
C GLU A 33 7.52 0.06 3.62
N ALA A 34 8.42 -0.83 4.08
CA ALA A 34 8.36 -1.36 5.44
C ALA A 34 8.80 -0.30 6.46
N SER A 35 7.91 0.04 7.39
CA SER A 35 8.18 1.04 8.43
C SER A 35 8.38 0.41 9.82
N GLY A 36 8.66 -0.89 9.88
CA GLY A 36 8.95 -1.61 11.14
C GLY A 36 7.83 -2.55 11.59
N GLY A 37 7.19 -3.26 10.65
CA GLY A 37 6.26 -4.36 10.94
C GLY A 37 4.78 -4.02 10.78
N TYR A 38 4.41 -2.74 10.67
CA TYR A 38 3.01 -2.33 10.44
C TYR A 38 2.50 -2.73 9.05
N GLU A 39 3.40 -2.83 8.08
CA GLU A 39 3.11 -3.18 6.70
C GLU A 39 2.56 -4.60 6.54
N ARG A 40 2.79 -5.52 7.48
CA ARG A 40 2.38 -6.93 7.35
C ARG A 40 0.88 -7.08 7.07
N LYS A 41 0.04 -6.32 7.78
CA LYS A 41 -1.42 -6.33 7.58
C LYS A 41 -1.80 -5.75 6.23
N LEU A 42 -1.06 -4.76 5.74
CA LEU A 42 -1.26 -4.18 4.42
C LEU A 42 -0.84 -5.18 3.33
N THR A 43 0.30 -5.86 3.45
CA THR A 43 0.75 -6.89 2.51
C THR A 43 -0.29 -8.00 2.38
N ILE A 44 -0.78 -8.54 3.49
CA ILE A 44 -1.82 -9.58 3.49
C ILE A 44 -3.10 -9.07 2.81
N LEU A 45 -3.48 -7.82 3.04
CA LEU A 45 -4.65 -7.24 2.39
C LEU A 45 -4.46 -7.15 0.87
N LEU A 46 -3.32 -6.63 0.41
CA LEU A 46 -3.05 -6.43 -1.03
C LEU A 46 -2.98 -7.77 -1.77
N ASP A 47 -2.35 -8.77 -1.16
CA ASP A 47 -2.29 -10.14 -1.66
C ASP A 47 -3.69 -10.76 -1.81
N ARG A 48 -4.53 -10.66 -0.77
CA ARG A 48 -5.94 -11.13 -0.82
C ARG A 48 -6.79 -10.44 -1.87
N LEU A 49 -6.46 -9.18 -2.21
CA LEU A 49 -7.14 -8.43 -3.27
C LEU A 49 -6.56 -8.71 -4.66
N ALA A 50 -5.59 -9.63 -4.78
CA ALA A 50 -4.86 -9.95 -6.00
C ALA A 50 -4.27 -8.71 -6.69
N LEU A 51 -3.85 -7.71 -5.90
CA LEU A 51 -3.23 -6.50 -6.42
C LEU A 51 -1.72 -6.67 -6.52
N ALA A 52 -1.14 -6.26 -7.66
CA ALA A 52 0.30 -6.27 -7.86
C ALA A 52 0.98 -5.28 -6.90
N ALA A 53 1.52 -5.80 -5.80
CA ALA A 53 2.10 -5.02 -4.72
C ALA A 53 3.56 -5.43 -4.46
N TYR A 54 4.42 -4.44 -4.25
CA TYR A 54 5.86 -4.62 -4.11
C TYR A 54 6.33 -3.94 -2.84
N LEU A 55 6.95 -4.72 -1.96
CA LEU A 55 7.64 -4.18 -0.80
C LEU A 55 8.94 -3.51 -1.28
N LEU A 56 9.09 -2.24 -0.96
CA LEU A 56 10.24 -1.43 -1.32
C LEU A 56 11.25 -1.44 -0.17
N ASP A 57 12.53 -1.54 -0.52
CA ASP A 57 13.63 -1.44 0.44
C ASP A 57 13.59 -0.05 1.13
N PRO A 58 13.43 -0.01 2.47
CA PRO A 58 13.41 1.23 3.24
C PRO A 58 14.67 2.08 3.08
N ALA A 59 15.85 1.47 2.98
CA ALA A 59 17.10 2.21 2.80
C ALA A 59 17.12 2.93 1.44
N ARG A 60 16.59 2.27 0.40
CA ARG A 60 16.47 2.85 -0.94
C ARG A 60 15.45 3.98 -0.98
N MET A 61 14.30 3.81 -0.34
CA MET A 61 13.25 4.84 -0.28
C MET A 61 13.71 6.08 0.48
N ARG A 62 14.36 5.91 1.63
CA ARG A 62 14.91 7.03 2.41
C ARG A 62 16.01 7.79 1.68
N SER A 63 16.86 7.07 0.94
CA SER A 63 17.90 7.70 0.12
C SER A 63 17.29 8.54 -1.00
N PHE A 64 16.25 8.02 -1.67
CA PHE A 64 15.50 8.77 -2.67
C PHE A 64 14.82 10.03 -2.09
N ALA A 65 14.18 9.91 -0.92
CA ALA A 65 13.46 11.03 -0.31
C ALA A 65 14.37 12.17 0.19
N ARG A 66 15.68 11.94 0.30
CA ARG A 66 16.66 12.95 0.72
C ARG A 66 17.33 13.68 -0.46
N ALA A 67 17.21 13.16 -1.67
CA ALA A 67 17.75 13.75 -2.90
C ALA A 67 16.76 14.76 -3.50
#